data_AF-A0AAP6XMK7-F1
#
_entry.id   AF-A0AAP6XMK7-F1
#
_cell.length_a   1.000
_cell.length_b   1.000
_cell.length_c   1.000
_cell.angle_alpha   90.00
_cell.angle_beta   90.00
_cell.angle_gamma   90.00
#
_symmetry.space_group_name_H-M   'P 1'
#
loop_
_entity.id
_entity.type
_entity.pdbx_description
1 polymer ?
#
loop_
_entity_poly.entity_id
_entity_poly.type
_entity_poly.pdbx_seq_one_letter_code
_entity_poly.pdbx_strand_id
1 'polypeptide(L)'
;MRAAASRWWALLYGALLVLALTWPFLVSGEAFALRDMMVFDSMSLTRASLGWGDLPARNVPQDALLGILPYPVLFLRVFMVSAAAAAAWAGWKLGHTPLGQAAAMTVAVWNPFVVERLLQGQWSLATAAWLLPLVALGVHPLSGLAHWLASLTPAGAIAAACVARSPLTTVLTCAPWVVAGIFAGAGGTSSAISAEVFAPRAEGHTGTLGAMLGLGGIWNAHAVPTSREAGFALFGIALFVLLVLAWRKVPRRLLVLAGVGFCIALASWAGLLGPVVAHVPGAGLLRDGQKWLILTIPALVTAAGALSPRRALAAATFALLQVPDAPVAVAALTPTTVEIPAINHHGRDVLFESRPTLTLIDDHPTVDPAPKAMNVVESGALTVDGVVVDPPSPRWIAAQAAIDDTDALHEMGIGVVVRSDGRVVDTQAPANPLPPAGIALFALWLAVPATLRRPR
;
A
#
# COMPACT_ATOMS: atom_id res chain seq x y z
N MET A 1 12.50 -0.49 -42.00
CA MET A 1 11.44 0.48 -41.65
C MET A 1 10.14 -0.16 -41.12
N ARG A 2 9.63 -1.27 -41.69
CA ARG A 2 8.41 -1.97 -41.17
C ARG A 2 8.54 -2.60 -39.76
N ALA A 3 9.75 -2.96 -39.31
CA ALA A 3 9.98 -3.49 -37.96
C ALA A 3 10.09 -2.41 -36.86
N ALA A 4 10.36 -1.15 -37.22
CA ALA A 4 10.42 -0.04 -36.27
C ALA A 4 9.02 0.55 -36.03
N ALA A 5 8.19 0.63 -37.08
CA ALA A 5 6.77 1.00 -36.96
C ALA A 5 5.96 0.03 -36.08
N SER A 6 6.38 -1.24 -35.94
CA SER A 6 5.65 -2.27 -35.21
C SER A 6 5.81 -2.26 -33.68
N ARG A 7 6.64 -1.38 -33.11
CA ARG A 7 6.83 -1.27 -31.65
C ARG A 7 6.25 0.00 -31.02
N TRP A 8 5.93 1.02 -31.84
CA TRP A 8 5.37 2.28 -31.35
C TRP A 8 3.96 2.12 -30.77
N TRP A 9 3.15 1.21 -31.30
CA TRP A 9 1.81 0.95 -30.76
C TRP A 9 1.86 0.52 -29.30
N ALA A 10 2.84 -0.30 -28.90
CA ALA A 10 2.95 -0.81 -27.54
C ALA A 10 3.36 0.31 -26.57
N LEU A 11 4.26 1.20 -27.01
CA LEU A 11 4.62 2.39 -26.25
C LEU A 11 3.43 3.34 -26.08
N LEU A 12 2.70 3.62 -27.17
CA LEU A 12 1.51 4.49 -27.12
C LEU A 12 0.40 3.88 -26.25
N TYR A 13 0.10 2.59 -26.44
CA TYR A 13 -0.91 1.88 -25.66
C TYR A 13 -0.54 1.82 -24.18
N GLY A 14 0.72 1.52 -23.86
CA GLY A 14 1.21 1.51 -22.49
C GLY A 14 1.15 2.89 -21.85
N ALA A 15 1.58 3.93 -22.58
CA ALA A 15 1.48 5.31 -22.12
C ALA A 15 0.02 5.71 -21.85
N LEU A 16 -0.92 5.33 -22.72
CA LEU A 16 -2.35 5.60 -22.52
C LEU A 16 -2.87 4.95 -21.22
N LEU A 17 -2.58 3.68 -20.98
CA LEU A 17 -2.98 2.99 -19.75
C LEU A 17 -2.39 3.65 -18.49
N VAL A 18 -1.09 3.97 -18.54
CA VAL A 18 -0.37 4.60 -17.43
C VAL A 18 -0.94 5.98 -17.14
N LEU A 19 -0.98 6.85 -18.16
CA LEU A 19 -1.49 8.22 -18.01
C LEU A 19 -2.94 8.22 -17.52
N ALA A 20 -3.78 7.31 -18.00
CA ALA A 20 -5.17 7.24 -17.58
C ALA A 20 -5.36 6.92 -16.08
N LEU A 21 -4.43 6.17 -15.45
CA LEU A 21 -4.52 5.88 -14.00
C LEU A 21 -3.64 6.78 -13.14
N THR A 22 -2.62 7.42 -13.71
CA THR A 22 -1.65 8.23 -12.96
C THR A 22 -1.75 9.73 -13.24
N TRP A 23 -2.72 10.18 -14.04
CA TRP A 23 -2.88 11.62 -14.33
C TRP A 23 -3.02 12.52 -13.09
N PRO A 24 -3.62 12.11 -11.94
CA PRO A 24 -3.69 12.98 -10.77
C PRO A 24 -2.29 13.38 -10.27
N PHE A 25 -1.30 12.48 -10.43
CA PHE A 25 0.10 12.73 -10.08
C PHE A 25 0.83 13.68 -11.05
N LEU A 26 0.21 14.03 -12.17
CA LEU A 26 0.76 14.96 -13.17
C LEU A 26 0.21 16.38 -13.02
N VAL A 27 -0.84 16.57 -12.22
CA VAL A 27 -1.46 17.88 -11.95
C VAL A 27 -0.73 18.60 -10.82
N SER A 28 -0.56 19.92 -10.90
CA SER A 28 0.10 20.70 -9.85
C SER A 28 -0.64 20.66 -8.50
N GLY A 29 0.11 20.72 -7.40
CA GLY A 29 -0.40 20.94 -6.05
C GLY A 29 0.53 20.40 -4.98
N GLU A 30 0.23 20.72 -3.72
CA GLU A 30 1.18 20.74 -2.60
C GLU A 30 1.25 19.43 -1.82
N ALA A 31 0.15 18.69 -1.72
CA ALA A 31 0.09 17.46 -0.95
C ALA A 31 -0.86 16.45 -1.59
N PHE A 32 -0.69 15.19 -1.22
CA PHE A 32 -1.65 14.12 -1.53
C PHE A 32 -2.23 13.60 -0.23
N ALA A 33 -3.54 13.74 -0.08
CA ALA A 33 -4.28 13.41 1.12
C ALA A 33 -5.59 12.73 0.73
N LEU A 34 -5.70 11.43 1.01
CA LEU A 34 -6.91 10.64 0.78
C LEU A 34 -6.86 9.40 1.66
N ARG A 35 -7.73 9.31 2.68
CA ARG A 35 -7.83 8.12 3.55
C ARG A 35 -6.47 7.76 4.15
N ASP A 36 -5.89 6.63 3.76
CA ASP A 36 -4.60 6.15 4.28
C ASP A 36 -3.39 6.92 3.70
N MET A 37 -3.60 7.74 2.67
CA MET A 37 -2.56 8.52 2.01
C MET A 37 -2.39 9.89 2.67
N MET A 38 -1.15 10.21 3.04
CA MET A 38 -0.74 11.53 3.50
C MET A 38 0.72 11.76 3.12
N VAL A 39 0.95 12.62 2.12
CA VAL A 39 2.28 12.99 1.62
C VAL A 39 2.32 14.49 1.32
N PHE A 40 3.20 15.22 1.99
CA PHE A 40 3.41 16.67 1.86
C PHE A 40 4.91 17.00 2.02
N ASP A 41 5.35 18.22 1.69
CA ASP A 41 6.78 18.52 1.59
C ASP A 41 7.54 18.58 2.93
N SER A 42 6.88 18.93 4.04
CA SER A 42 7.47 19.00 5.38
C SER A 42 7.38 17.70 6.19
N MET A 43 7.33 16.55 5.51
CA MET A 43 7.43 15.24 6.19
C MET A 43 8.76 15.14 6.93
N SER A 44 8.76 14.50 8.11
CA SER A 44 9.96 14.38 8.93
C SER A 44 10.33 12.93 9.24
N LEU A 45 11.62 12.72 9.50
CA LEU A 45 12.09 11.46 10.05
C LEU A 45 11.72 11.39 11.53
N THR A 46 10.61 10.69 11.84
CA THR A 46 10.10 10.47 13.19
C THR A 46 10.52 9.11 13.75
N ARG A 47 10.33 8.90 15.05
CA ARG A 47 10.54 7.58 15.68
C ARG A 47 9.54 6.56 15.13
N ALA A 48 8.30 6.98 14.89
CA ALA A 48 7.25 6.15 14.30
C ALA A 48 7.57 5.74 12.86
N SER A 49 8.15 6.63 12.04
CA SER A 49 8.53 6.31 10.66
C SER A 49 9.68 5.30 10.56
N LEU A 50 10.48 5.17 11.62
CA LEU A 50 11.50 4.12 11.80
C LEU A 50 10.98 2.86 12.51
N GLY A 51 9.72 2.85 12.97
CA GLY A 51 9.09 1.71 13.62
C GLY A 51 9.17 1.65 15.15
N TRP A 52 9.68 2.70 15.80
CA TRP A 52 9.73 2.84 17.28
C TRP A 52 8.74 3.92 17.78
N GLY A 53 7.54 3.92 17.19
CA GLY A 53 6.42 4.73 17.66
C GLY A 53 5.47 3.93 18.57
N ASP A 54 4.31 4.52 18.86
CA ASP A 54 3.29 3.90 19.72
C ASP A 54 2.43 2.86 18.95
N LEU A 55 2.53 2.84 17.62
CA LEU A 55 1.73 2.00 16.72
C LEU A 55 2.59 0.95 16.00
N PRO A 56 1.98 -0.15 15.49
CA PRO A 56 2.70 -1.14 14.69
C PRO A 56 3.42 -0.52 13.49
N ALA A 57 4.59 -1.06 13.14
CA ALA A 57 5.52 -0.58 12.10
C ALA A 57 5.02 -0.79 10.65
N ARG A 58 3.76 -0.42 10.35
CA ARG A 58 3.08 -0.66 9.07
C ARG A 58 3.57 0.21 7.91
N ASN A 59 4.15 1.38 8.22
CA ASN A 59 4.65 2.32 7.21
C ASN A 59 6.20 2.32 7.12
N VAL A 60 6.87 1.35 7.74
CA VAL A 60 8.33 1.25 7.69
C VAL A 60 8.73 0.41 6.46
N PRO A 61 9.60 0.89 5.57
CA PRO A 61 10.36 2.15 5.64
C PRO A 61 9.78 3.31 4.81
N GLN A 62 8.56 3.18 4.28
CA GLN A 62 7.90 4.22 3.46
C GLN A 62 7.99 5.63 4.06
N ASP A 63 7.55 5.81 5.30
CA ASP A 63 7.48 7.14 5.91
C ASP A 63 8.89 7.67 6.22
N ALA A 64 9.84 6.80 6.60
CA ALA A 64 11.23 7.19 6.82
C ALA A 64 11.88 7.67 5.52
N LEU A 65 11.62 6.99 4.41
CA LEU A 65 12.08 7.43 3.08
C LEU A 65 11.54 8.81 2.73
N LEU A 66 10.23 9.01 2.87
CA LEU A 66 9.63 10.29 2.55
C LEU A 66 10.10 11.41 3.50
N GLY A 67 10.37 11.11 4.77
CA GLY A 67 10.88 12.08 5.75
C GLY A 67 12.35 12.49 5.57
N ILE A 68 13.13 11.82 4.70
CA ILE A 68 14.51 12.21 4.37
C ILE A 68 14.66 12.79 2.95
N LEU A 69 13.64 12.63 2.10
CA LEU A 69 13.69 13.13 0.74
C LEU A 69 13.49 14.64 0.74
N PRO A 70 14.27 15.41 -0.05
CA PRO A 70 14.09 16.87 -0.12
C PRO A 70 12.76 17.27 -0.78
N TYR A 71 12.20 16.40 -1.62
CA TYR A 71 10.95 16.63 -2.36
C TYR A 71 10.09 15.35 -2.36
N PRO A 72 9.47 14.98 -1.22
CA PRO A 72 8.72 13.73 -1.10
C PRO A 72 7.50 13.69 -2.04
N VAL A 73 6.84 14.82 -2.25
CA VAL A 73 5.71 14.94 -3.18
C VAL A 73 6.16 14.70 -4.62
N LEU A 74 7.29 15.27 -5.03
CA LEU A 74 7.86 15.03 -6.36
C LEU A 74 8.28 13.56 -6.53
N PHE A 75 8.92 12.97 -5.52
CA PHE A 75 9.28 11.55 -5.54
C PHE A 75 8.05 10.68 -5.76
N LEU A 76 6.98 10.89 -4.99
CA LEU A 76 5.74 10.14 -5.13
C LEU A 76 5.20 10.24 -6.56
N ARG A 77 5.13 11.46 -7.13
CA ARG A 77 4.63 11.67 -8.50
C ARG A 77 5.42 10.85 -9.53
N VAL A 78 6.75 10.97 -9.51
CA VAL A 78 7.63 10.25 -10.42
C VAL A 78 7.53 8.74 -10.20
N PHE A 79 7.47 8.32 -8.94
CA PHE A 79 7.44 6.91 -8.57
C PHE A 79 6.13 6.23 -9.02
N MET A 80 4.98 6.86 -8.82
CA MET A 80 3.67 6.33 -9.26
C MET A 80 3.64 6.07 -10.77
N VAL A 81 4.04 7.08 -11.56
CA VAL A 81 4.10 6.96 -13.03
C VAL A 81 5.12 5.89 -13.45
N SER A 82 6.29 5.85 -12.80
CA SER A 82 7.35 4.90 -13.11
C SER A 82 6.97 3.46 -12.77
N ALA A 83 6.28 3.23 -11.64
CA ALA A 83 5.81 1.91 -11.23
C ALA A 83 4.74 1.37 -12.19
N ALA A 84 3.75 2.19 -12.57
CA ALA A 84 2.76 1.82 -13.57
C ALA A 84 3.41 1.55 -14.95
N ALA A 85 4.38 2.38 -15.36
CA ALA A 85 5.14 2.15 -16.59
C ALA A 85 5.97 0.86 -16.54
N ALA A 86 6.54 0.51 -15.39
CA ALA A 86 7.23 -0.76 -15.17
C ALA A 86 6.27 -1.95 -15.29
N ALA A 87 5.04 -1.84 -14.79
CA ALA A 87 4.00 -2.85 -14.94
C ALA A 87 3.61 -3.05 -16.42
N ALA A 88 3.39 -1.95 -17.15
CA ALA A 88 3.13 -1.97 -18.59
C ALA A 88 4.30 -2.63 -19.35
N TRP A 89 5.53 -2.24 -19.05
CA TRP A 89 6.71 -2.83 -19.67
C TRP A 89 6.83 -4.34 -19.37
N ALA A 90 6.56 -4.75 -18.14
CA ALA A 90 6.56 -6.15 -17.76
C ALA A 90 5.48 -6.95 -18.51
N GLY A 91 4.26 -6.41 -18.63
CA GLY A 91 3.18 -6.98 -19.44
C GLY A 91 3.58 -7.12 -20.91
N TRP A 92 4.19 -6.09 -21.50
CA TRP A 92 4.71 -6.14 -22.87
C TRP A 92 5.77 -7.24 -23.05
N LYS A 93 6.66 -7.43 -22.06
CA LYS A 93 7.66 -8.50 -22.09
C LYS A 93 7.06 -9.90 -21.96
N LEU A 94 5.98 -10.06 -21.21
CA LEU A 94 5.31 -11.35 -20.99
C LEU A 94 4.39 -11.76 -22.15
N GLY A 95 3.98 -10.83 -23.00
CA GLY A 95 3.10 -11.13 -24.13
C GLY A 95 3.81 -11.78 -25.32
N HIS A 96 3.23 -12.87 -25.85
CA HIS A 96 3.79 -13.62 -27.00
C HIS A 96 3.33 -13.10 -28.37
N THR A 97 2.23 -12.34 -28.41
CA THR A 97 1.66 -11.73 -29.64
C THR A 97 1.30 -10.28 -29.36
N PRO A 98 1.13 -9.39 -30.36
CA PRO A 98 0.74 -8.00 -30.10
C PRO A 98 -0.52 -7.86 -29.23
N LEU A 99 -1.55 -8.68 -29.48
CA LEU A 99 -2.77 -8.67 -28.65
C LEU A 99 -2.53 -9.29 -27.26
N GLY A 100 -1.68 -10.31 -27.15
CA GLY A 100 -1.24 -10.85 -25.86
C GLY A 100 -0.47 -9.83 -25.03
N GLN A 101 0.40 -9.04 -25.67
CA GLN A 101 1.14 -7.93 -25.07
C GLN A 101 0.16 -6.87 -24.58
N ALA A 102 -0.80 -6.44 -25.41
CA ALA A 102 -1.84 -5.50 -24.99
C ALA A 102 -2.60 -6.04 -23.77
N ALA A 103 -3.09 -7.27 -23.81
CA ALA A 103 -3.82 -7.87 -22.68
C ALA A 103 -2.99 -7.94 -21.40
N ALA A 104 -1.73 -8.38 -21.48
CA ALA A 104 -0.84 -8.43 -20.33
C ALA A 104 -0.53 -7.03 -19.77
N MET A 105 -0.34 -6.03 -20.63
CA MET A 105 -0.18 -4.64 -20.23
C MET A 105 -1.43 -4.12 -19.51
N THR A 106 -2.63 -4.40 -20.04
CA THR A 106 -3.89 -4.01 -19.42
C THR A 106 -4.06 -4.66 -18.05
N VAL A 107 -3.91 -5.99 -17.93
CA VAL A 107 -4.06 -6.69 -16.65
C VAL A 107 -3.03 -6.22 -15.62
N ALA A 108 -1.80 -5.92 -16.05
CA ALA A 108 -0.75 -5.45 -15.16
C ALA A 108 -1.04 -4.05 -14.59
N VAL A 109 -1.55 -3.13 -15.41
CA VAL A 109 -1.76 -1.72 -15.02
C VAL A 109 -3.18 -1.47 -14.48
N TRP A 110 -4.18 -1.99 -15.19
CA TRP A 110 -5.60 -1.68 -15.05
C TRP A 110 -6.35 -2.87 -14.45
N ASN A 111 -6.37 -2.95 -13.12
CA ASN A 111 -7.12 -3.96 -12.39
C ASN A 111 -7.73 -3.38 -11.09
N PRO A 112 -8.86 -3.95 -10.61
CA PRO A 112 -9.56 -3.46 -9.43
C PRO A 112 -8.71 -3.43 -8.16
N PHE A 113 -7.82 -4.40 -7.96
CA PHE A 113 -6.90 -4.40 -6.83
C PHE A 113 -6.12 -3.08 -6.74
N VAL A 114 -5.52 -2.64 -7.85
CA VAL A 114 -4.78 -1.39 -7.91
C VAL A 114 -5.71 -0.20 -7.68
N VAL A 115 -6.83 -0.13 -8.40
CA VAL A 115 -7.74 1.03 -8.35
C VAL A 115 -8.34 1.22 -6.95
N GLU A 116 -8.84 0.15 -6.33
CA GLU A 116 -9.38 0.20 -4.98
C GLU A 116 -8.31 0.54 -3.94
N ARG A 117 -7.07 0.07 -4.11
CA ARG A 117 -5.95 0.46 -3.23
C ARG A 117 -5.55 1.93 -3.37
N LEU A 118 -5.55 2.45 -4.59
CA LEU A 118 -5.34 3.86 -4.87
C LEU A 118 -6.41 4.70 -4.18
N LEU A 119 -7.69 4.34 -4.35
CA LEU A 119 -8.81 5.04 -3.71
C LEU A 119 -8.78 4.91 -2.19
N GLN A 120 -8.31 3.80 -1.63
CA GLN A 120 -8.12 3.65 -0.19
C GLN A 120 -6.94 4.47 0.36
N GLY A 121 -6.10 5.04 -0.50
CA GLY A 121 -4.88 5.75 -0.10
C GLY A 121 -3.66 4.85 0.16
N GLN A 122 -3.76 3.55 -0.14
CA GLN A 122 -2.69 2.57 0.02
C GLN A 122 -1.77 2.55 -1.21
N TRP A 123 -1.28 3.72 -1.59
CA TRP A 123 -0.54 3.95 -2.83
C TRP A 123 0.69 3.05 -2.96
N SER A 124 1.45 2.83 -1.89
CA SER A 124 2.66 2.00 -1.90
C SER A 124 2.34 0.52 -2.12
N LEU A 125 1.21 0.03 -1.61
CA LEU A 125 0.73 -1.33 -1.90
C LEU A 125 0.22 -1.45 -3.35
N ALA A 126 -0.43 -0.41 -3.89
CA ALA A 126 -0.79 -0.35 -5.31
C ALA A 126 0.46 -0.37 -6.21
N THR A 127 1.52 0.37 -5.86
CA THR A 127 2.79 0.30 -6.61
C THR A 127 3.48 -1.05 -6.47
N ALA A 128 3.40 -1.71 -5.31
CA ALA A 128 3.90 -3.08 -5.16
C ALA A 128 3.19 -4.03 -6.13
N ALA A 129 1.86 -3.94 -6.26
CA ALA A 129 1.09 -4.71 -7.23
C ALA A 129 1.57 -4.49 -8.68
N TRP A 130 1.80 -3.24 -9.07
CA TRP A 130 2.39 -2.88 -10.37
C TRP A 130 3.80 -3.43 -10.59
N LEU A 131 4.63 -3.47 -9.54
CA LEU A 131 6.03 -3.90 -9.63
C LEU A 131 6.21 -5.43 -9.61
N LEU A 132 5.27 -6.20 -9.04
CA LEU A 132 5.40 -7.66 -8.92
C LEU A 132 5.56 -8.42 -10.25
N PRO A 133 4.87 -8.08 -11.35
CA PRO A 133 5.16 -8.67 -12.66
C PRO A 133 6.64 -8.50 -13.07
N LEU A 134 7.24 -7.34 -12.78
CA LEU A 134 8.67 -7.09 -13.03
C LEU A 134 9.56 -7.90 -12.09
N VAL A 135 9.19 -8.07 -10.81
CA VAL A 135 9.90 -8.98 -9.89
C VAL A 135 9.86 -10.42 -10.44
N ALA A 136 8.70 -10.88 -10.90
CA ALA A 136 8.49 -12.23 -11.42
C ALA A 136 9.28 -12.50 -12.71
N LEU A 137 9.44 -11.48 -13.56
CA LEU A 137 10.24 -11.56 -14.79
C LEU A 137 11.72 -11.89 -14.53
N GLY A 138 12.26 -11.53 -13.37
CA GLY A 138 13.65 -11.84 -13.01
C GLY A 138 14.73 -11.15 -13.88
N VAL A 139 14.39 -10.05 -14.56
CA VAL A 139 15.34 -9.24 -15.34
C VAL A 139 16.22 -8.43 -14.41
N HIS A 140 17.47 -8.86 -14.21
CA HIS A 140 18.42 -8.19 -13.34
C HIS A 140 19.04 -6.93 -14.02
N PRO A 141 19.27 -5.81 -13.30
CA PRO A 141 18.99 -5.55 -11.89
C PRO A 141 17.55 -5.06 -11.62
N LEU A 142 16.74 -4.84 -12.67
CA LEU A 142 15.41 -4.23 -12.57
C LEU A 142 14.46 -4.98 -11.63
N SER A 143 14.46 -6.32 -11.62
CA SER A 143 13.64 -7.10 -10.70
C SER A 143 14.06 -6.96 -9.24
N GLY A 144 15.36 -6.74 -8.99
CA GLY A 144 15.87 -6.44 -7.65
C GLY A 144 15.45 -5.05 -7.18
N LEU A 145 15.51 -4.05 -8.08
CA LEU A 145 15.02 -2.70 -7.80
C LEU A 145 13.50 -2.68 -7.59
N ALA A 146 12.75 -3.44 -8.39
CA ALA A 146 11.31 -3.59 -8.23
C ALA A 146 10.95 -4.26 -6.90
N HIS A 147 11.72 -5.25 -6.44
CA HIS A 147 11.53 -5.86 -5.13
C HIS A 147 11.82 -4.84 -4.03
N TRP A 148 12.95 -4.13 -4.10
CA TRP A 148 13.28 -3.08 -3.13
C TRP A 148 12.18 -2.01 -3.05
N LEU A 149 11.69 -1.50 -4.18
CA LEU A 149 10.64 -0.48 -4.20
C LEU A 149 9.27 -1.05 -3.80
N ALA A 150 8.94 -2.30 -4.13
CA ALA A 150 7.73 -2.96 -3.63
C ALA A 150 7.74 -3.15 -2.10
N SER A 151 8.93 -3.12 -1.48
CA SER A 151 9.10 -3.31 -0.04
C SER A 151 8.86 -2.05 0.82
N LEU A 152 8.35 -0.97 0.23
CA LEU A 152 7.93 0.22 0.98
C LEU A 152 6.87 -0.11 2.06
N THR A 153 6.12 -1.20 1.88
CA THR A 153 5.21 -1.73 2.91
C THR A 153 5.57 -3.17 3.28
N PRO A 154 5.22 -3.63 4.51
CA PRO A 154 5.41 -5.02 4.91
C PRO A 154 4.73 -6.02 3.96
N ALA A 155 3.49 -5.74 3.53
CA ALA A 155 2.75 -6.62 2.62
C ALA A 155 3.42 -6.69 1.23
N GLY A 156 3.85 -5.55 0.69
CA GLY A 156 4.58 -5.50 -0.58
C GLY A 156 5.95 -6.18 -0.49
N ALA A 157 6.65 -6.05 0.63
CA ALA A 157 7.92 -6.74 0.91
C ALA A 157 7.75 -8.26 0.91
N ILE A 158 6.73 -8.77 1.60
CA ILE A 158 6.44 -10.21 1.65
C ILE A 158 6.01 -10.71 0.27
N ALA A 159 5.12 -10.01 -0.43
CA ALA A 159 4.69 -10.41 -1.76
C ALA A 159 5.87 -10.46 -2.75
N ALA A 160 6.75 -9.45 -2.71
CA ALA A 160 7.94 -9.42 -3.53
C ALA A 160 8.93 -10.52 -3.12
N ALA A 161 9.11 -10.81 -1.84
CA ALA A 161 9.94 -11.91 -1.35
C ALA A 161 9.44 -13.28 -1.84
N CYS A 162 8.12 -13.53 -1.81
CA CYS A 162 7.51 -14.75 -2.33
C CYS A 162 7.77 -14.91 -3.84
N VAL A 163 7.82 -13.80 -4.59
CA VAL A 163 8.00 -13.74 -6.06
C VAL A 163 9.48 -13.59 -6.48
N ALA A 164 10.37 -13.14 -5.62
CA ALA A 164 11.79 -12.96 -5.91
C ALA A 164 12.58 -14.27 -5.78
N ARG A 165 13.85 -14.23 -6.21
CA ARG A 165 14.84 -15.33 -6.04
C ARG A 165 16.08 -14.89 -5.26
N SER A 166 16.01 -13.75 -4.57
CA SER A 166 17.16 -13.15 -3.87
C SER A 166 16.93 -13.15 -2.36
N PRO A 167 17.50 -14.11 -1.61
CA PRO A 167 17.33 -14.16 -0.16
C PRO A 167 17.94 -12.94 0.54
N LEU A 168 19.09 -12.46 0.06
CA LEU A 168 19.72 -11.25 0.61
C LEU A 168 18.81 -10.04 0.49
N THR A 169 18.23 -9.80 -0.70
CA THR A 169 17.29 -8.69 -0.89
C THR A 169 16.09 -8.84 0.03
N THR A 170 15.49 -10.03 0.13
CA THR A 170 14.37 -10.31 1.04
C THR A 170 14.69 -9.98 2.50
N VAL A 171 15.86 -10.41 2.99
CA VAL A 171 16.26 -10.15 4.38
C VAL A 171 16.42 -8.65 4.61
N LEU A 172 17.14 -7.95 3.73
CA LEU A 172 17.38 -6.51 3.86
C LEU A 172 16.10 -5.69 3.72
N THR A 173 15.16 -6.11 2.87
CA THR A 173 13.89 -5.40 2.66
C THR A 173 12.87 -5.65 3.76
N CYS A 174 12.89 -6.83 4.39
CA CYS A 174 11.98 -7.16 5.50
C CYS A 174 12.52 -6.76 6.88
N ALA A 175 13.84 -6.65 7.06
CA ALA A 175 14.44 -6.39 8.36
C ALA A 175 13.89 -5.15 9.09
N PRO A 176 13.68 -3.98 8.45
CA PRO A 176 13.23 -2.78 9.16
C PRO A 176 11.93 -2.96 9.93
N TRP A 177 10.89 -3.51 9.30
CA TRP A 177 9.59 -3.67 9.93
C TRP A 177 9.48 -4.94 10.78
N VAL A 178 10.22 -6.02 10.45
CA VAL A 178 10.25 -7.24 11.26
C VAL A 178 10.93 -6.97 12.59
N VAL A 179 12.12 -6.36 12.57
CA VAL A 179 12.87 -6.07 13.80
C VAL A 179 12.14 -5.02 14.63
N ALA A 180 11.60 -3.96 14.01
CA ALA A 180 10.74 -3.02 14.71
C ALA A 180 9.53 -3.72 15.35
N GLY A 181 8.81 -4.57 14.62
CA GLY A 181 7.65 -5.30 15.14
C GLY A 181 7.96 -6.26 16.30
N ILE A 182 9.19 -6.77 16.39
CA ILE A 182 9.62 -7.63 17.51
C ILE A 182 10.03 -6.80 18.73
N PHE A 183 10.74 -5.69 18.52
CA PHE A 183 11.46 -4.99 19.60
C PHE A 183 10.87 -3.63 20.01
N ALA A 184 9.98 -3.03 19.22
CA ALA A 184 9.43 -1.71 19.51
C ALA A 184 8.25 -1.73 20.51
N GLY A 185 7.79 -2.90 20.93
CA GLY A 185 6.79 -3.04 22.01
C GLY A 185 5.33 -2.74 21.61
N ALA A 186 5.06 -2.33 20.35
CA ALA A 186 3.71 -2.28 19.82
C ALA A 186 3.17 -3.72 19.66
N GLY A 187 2.04 -4.03 20.32
CA GLY A 187 1.49 -5.39 20.38
C GLY A 187 1.42 -6.10 19.01
N GLY A 188 1.87 -7.36 18.98
CA GLY A 188 1.98 -8.14 17.73
C GLY A 188 0.68 -8.80 17.26
N THR A 189 -0.42 -8.67 18.00
CA THR A 189 -1.74 -9.25 17.66
C THR A 189 -2.73 -8.15 17.30
N SER A 190 -3.87 -8.52 16.72
CA SER A 190 -5.00 -7.59 16.51
C SER A 190 -6.31 -8.23 16.95
N SER A 191 -7.34 -7.42 17.20
CA SER A 191 -8.63 -7.96 17.65
C SER A 191 -9.25 -8.90 16.61
N ALA A 192 -9.98 -9.94 17.03
CA ALA A 192 -10.67 -10.83 16.08
C ALA A 192 -11.71 -10.07 15.24
N ILE A 193 -12.41 -9.10 15.86
CA ILE A 193 -13.36 -8.19 15.21
C ILE A 193 -12.71 -7.41 14.07
N SER A 194 -11.45 -7.00 14.23
CA SER A 194 -10.76 -6.29 13.16
C SER A 194 -10.63 -7.13 11.89
N ALA A 195 -10.38 -8.44 12.00
CA ALA A 195 -10.30 -9.33 10.84
C ALA A 195 -11.66 -9.51 10.13
N GLU A 196 -12.77 -9.42 10.87
CA GLU A 196 -14.12 -9.46 10.31
C GLU A 196 -14.46 -8.16 9.58
N VAL A 197 -14.18 -7.01 10.21
CA VAL A 197 -14.44 -5.68 9.64
C VAL A 197 -13.69 -5.48 8.31
N PHE A 198 -12.44 -5.97 8.25
CA PHE A 198 -11.56 -5.90 7.08
C PHE A 198 -11.68 -7.11 6.14
N ALA A 199 -12.62 -8.02 6.35
CA ALA A 199 -12.84 -9.15 5.46
C ALA A 199 -13.25 -8.66 4.05
N PRO A 200 -12.94 -9.44 2.99
CA PRO A 200 -13.39 -9.11 1.64
C PRO A 200 -14.91 -8.92 1.59
N ARG A 201 -15.37 -7.86 0.91
CA ARG A 201 -16.80 -7.54 0.79
C ARG A 201 -17.35 -7.84 -0.60
N ALA A 202 -18.66 -8.01 -0.64
CA ALA A 202 -19.39 -8.17 -1.89
C ALA A 202 -19.46 -6.84 -2.65
N GLU A 203 -19.40 -6.94 -3.96
CA GLU A 203 -19.74 -5.84 -4.87
C GLU A 203 -21.02 -6.18 -5.62
N GLY A 204 -21.71 -5.15 -6.10
CA GLY A 204 -22.95 -5.26 -6.85
C GLY A 204 -22.93 -6.40 -7.89
N HIS A 205 -23.99 -7.21 -7.87
CA HIS A 205 -24.27 -8.28 -8.84
C HIS A 205 -23.30 -9.47 -8.85
N THR A 206 -22.22 -9.47 -8.07
CA THR A 206 -21.18 -10.53 -8.11
C THR A 206 -20.98 -11.28 -6.80
N GLY A 207 -21.37 -10.68 -5.67
CA GLY A 207 -21.08 -11.22 -4.34
C GLY A 207 -19.58 -11.18 -4.02
N THR A 208 -19.20 -11.57 -2.81
CA THR A 208 -17.80 -11.50 -2.35
C THR A 208 -16.86 -12.36 -3.20
N LEU A 209 -17.27 -13.58 -3.55
CA LEU A 209 -16.45 -14.45 -4.39
C LEU A 209 -16.20 -13.84 -5.77
N GLY A 210 -17.25 -13.32 -6.42
CA GLY A 210 -17.12 -12.70 -7.73
C GLY A 210 -16.25 -11.44 -7.70
N ALA A 211 -16.37 -10.62 -6.65
CA ALA A 211 -15.49 -9.48 -6.41
C ALA A 211 -14.01 -9.92 -6.32
N MET A 212 -13.70 -10.93 -5.51
CA MET A 212 -12.34 -11.48 -5.39
C MET A 212 -11.81 -12.07 -6.70
N LEU A 213 -12.64 -12.76 -7.49
CA LEU A 213 -12.23 -13.28 -8.81
C LEU A 213 -11.84 -12.13 -9.77
N GLY A 214 -12.51 -10.99 -9.67
CA GLY A 214 -12.16 -9.75 -10.36
C GLY A 214 -11.01 -8.95 -9.71
N LEU A 215 -10.39 -9.46 -8.63
CA LEU A 215 -9.39 -8.77 -7.80
C LEU A 215 -9.91 -7.57 -6.98
N GLY A 216 -11.22 -7.39 -6.90
CA GLY A 216 -11.87 -6.37 -6.07
C GLY A 216 -12.25 -6.90 -4.68
N GLY A 217 -13.28 -6.31 -4.09
CA GLY A 217 -13.82 -6.69 -2.79
C GLY A 217 -13.11 -6.05 -1.60
N ILE A 218 -12.58 -4.84 -1.76
CA ILE A 218 -12.11 -4.02 -0.64
C ILE A 218 -13.21 -3.84 0.44
N TRP A 219 -12.80 -3.80 1.71
CA TRP A 219 -13.72 -3.64 2.84
C TRP A 219 -14.39 -2.26 2.89
N ASN A 220 -13.74 -1.21 2.35
CA ASN A 220 -14.27 0.14 2.36
C ASN A 220 -15.08 0.41 1.09
N ALA A 221 -16.41 0.47 1.22
CA ALA A 221 -17.31 0.70 0.09
C ALA A 221 -17.02 2.02 -0.65
N HIS A 222 -16.53 3.06 0.05
CA HIS A 222 -16.19 4.33 -0.59
C HIS A 222 -14.91 4.29 -1.44
N ALA A 223 -14.15 3.18 -1.38
CA ALA A 223 -13.01 2.94 -2.26
C ALA A 223 -13.36 2.04 -3.46
N VAL A 224 -14.62 1.58 -3.58
CA VAL A 224 -15.10 0.80 -4.72
C VAL A 224 -15.55 1.76 -5.84
N PRO A 225 -15.05 1.63 -7.08
CA PRO A 225 -15.54 2.40 -8.21
C PRO A 225 -17.02 2.17 -8.49
N THR A 226 -17.77 3.24 -8.81
CA THR A 226 -19.23 3.20 -9.04
C THR A 226 -19.63 2.22 -10.13
N SER A 227 -18.83 2.06 -11.19
CA SER A 227 -19.10 1.09 -12.25
C SER A 227 -19.18 -0.35 -11.73
N ARG A 228 -18.38 -0.72 -10.73
CA ARG A 228 -18.36 -2.09 -10.18
C ARG A 228 -19.69 -2.41 -9.52
N GLU A 229 -20.24 -1.46 -8.76
CA GLU A 229 -21.58 -1.56 -8.16
C GLU A 229 -22.70 -1.60 -9.22
N ALA A 230 -22.51 -0.93 -10.36
CA ALA A 230 -23.44 -0.98 -11.49
C ALA A 230 -23.38 -2.32 -12.29
N GLY A 231 -22.61 -3.30 -11.83
CA GLY A 231 -22.54 -4.64 -12.42
C GLY A 231 -21.35 -4.88 -13.36
N PHE A 232 -20.47 -3.89 -13.58
CA PHE A 232 -19.27 -4.08 -14.39
C PHE A 232 -18.29 -5.07 -13.75
N ALA A 233 -18.39 -5.34 -12.44
CA ALA A 233 -17.62 -6.39 -11.78
C ALA A 233 -17.79 -7.79 -12.43
N LEU A 234 -18.90 -8.05 -13.13
CA LEU A 234 -19.12 -9.29 -13.90
C LEU A 234 -18.06 -9.52 -15.00
N PHE A 235 -17.52 -8.45 -15.59
CA PHE A 235 -16.41 -8.57 -16.55
C PHE A 235 -15.13 -9.09 -15.90
N GLY A 236 -14.94 -8.85 -14.59
CA GLY A 236 -13.82 -9.41 -13.83
C GLY A 236 -13.91 -10.93 -13.72
N ILE A 237 -15.12 -11.47 -13.50
CA ILE A 237 -15.37 -12.92 -13.51
C ILE A 237 -15.11 -13.51 -14.90
N ALA A 238 -15.62 -12.87 -15.95
CA ALA A 238 -15.40 -13.30 -17.33
C ALA A 238 -13.91 -13.28 -17.71
N LEU A 239 -13.18 -12.24 -17.29
CA LEU A 239 -11.74 -12.13 -17.43
C LEU A 239 -11.03 -13.28 -16.71
N PHE A 240 -11.36 -13.53 -15.45
CA PHE A 240 -10.77 -14.63 -14.67
C PHE A 240 -10.91 -15.97 -15.39
N VAL A 241 -12.12 -16.30 -15.86
CA VAL A 241 -12.38 -17.53 -16.62
C VAL A 241 -11.49 -17.62 -17.87
N LEU A 242 -11.36 -16.53 -18.63
CA LEU A 242 -10.46 -16.50 -19.80
C LEU A 242 -9.00 -16.74 -19.43
N LEU A 243 -8.51 -16.11 -18.36
CA LEU A 243 -7.13 -16.24 -17.91
C LEU A 243 -6.82 -17.66 -17.42
N VAL A 244 -7.76 -18.29 -16.73
CA VAL A 244 -7.63 -19.69 -16.30
C VAL A 244 -7.44 -20.64 -17.49
N LEU A 245 -7.99 -20.35 -18.68
CA LEU A 245 -7.75 -21.18 -19.88
C LEU A 245 -6.27 -21.27 -20.28
N ALA A 246 -5.45 -20.29 -19.87
CA ALA A 246 -4.02 -20.26 -20.11
C ALA A 246 -3.18 -20.81 -18.93
N TRP A 247 -3.79 -21.42 -17.90
CA TRP A 247 -3.08 -21.88 -16.69
C TRP A 247 -1.85 -22.74 -16.97
N ARG A 248 -1.91 -23.63 -17.98
CA ARG A 248 -0.79 -24.50 -18.39
C ARG A 248 0.43 -23.73 -18.92
N LYS A 249 0.26 -22.46 -19.29
CA LYS A 249 1.33 -21.56 -19.75
C LYS A 249 1.93 -20.73 -18.62
N VAL A 250 1.31 -20.74 -17.44
CA VAL A 250 1.79 -20.03 -16.26
C VAL A 250 2.78 -20.92 -15.50
N PRO A 251 3.95 -20.41 -15.08
CA PRO A 251 4.87 -21.16 -14.23
C PRO A 251 4.17 -21.69 -12.97
N ARG A 252 4.35 -22.97 -12.64
CA ARG A 252 3.70 -23.63 -11.48
C ARG A 252 3.84 -22.84 -10.17
N ARG A 253 5.02 -22.26 -9.94
CA ARG A 253 5.29 -21.39 -8.80
C ARG A 253 4.28 -20.24 -8.68
N LEU A 254 4.00 -19.53 -9.79
CA LEU A 254 3.09 -18.40 -9.76
C LEU A 254 1.64 -18.86 -9.55
N LEU A 255 1.28 -20.04 -10.06
CA LEU A 255 -0.03 -20.66 -9.76
C LEU A 255 -0.16 -21.02 -8.27
N VAL A 256 0.89 -21.55 -7.65
CA VAL A 256 0.89 -21.83 -6.20
C VAL A 256 0.73 -20.54 -5.40
N LEU A 257 1.48 -19.48 -5.74
CA LEU A 257 1.34 -18.18 -5.08
C LEU A 257 -0.05 -17.57 -5.27
N ALA A 258 -0.62 -17.67 -6.48
CA ALA A 258 -1.98 -17.24 -6.73
C ALA A 258 -2.99 -18.03 -5.88
N GLY A 259 -2.83 -19.35 -5.80
CA GLY A 259 -3.63 -20.22 -4.94
C GLY A 259 -3.54 -19.82 -3.46
N VAL A 260 -2.32 -19.57 -2.95
CA VAL A 260 -2.11 -19.09 -1.58
C VAL A 260 -2.82 -17.76 -1.34
N GLY A 261 -2.70 -16.80 -2.26
CA GLY A 261 -3.38 -15.51 -2.15
C GLY A 261 -4.91 -15.66 -2.05
N PHE A 262 -5.50 -16.49 -2.93
CA PHE A 262 -6.94 -16.80 -2.86
C PHE A 262 -7.32 -17.54 -1.58
N CYS A 263 -6.52 -18.52 -1.13
CA CYS A 263 -6.80 -19.24 0.11
C CYS A 263 -6.82 -18.30 1.32
N ILE A 264 -5.91 -17.33 1.40
CA ILE A 264 -5.89 -16.33 2.49
C ILE A 264 -7.15 -15.46 2.42
N ALA A 265 -7.51 -14.95 1.23
CA ALA A 265 -8.70 -14.13 1.05
C ALA A 265 -10.00 -14.90 1.38
N LEU A 266 -10.11 -16.17 0.96
CA LEU A 266 -11.23 -17.05 1.28
C LEU A 266 -11.29 -17.38 2.78
N ALA A 267 -10.15 -17.63 3.43
CA ALA A 267 -10.08 -17.87 4.86
C ALA A 267 -10.51 -16.61 5.65
N SER A 268 -10.17 -15.42 5.17
CA SER A 268 -10.64 -14.15 5.73
C SER A 268 -12.15 -14.01 5.61
N TRP A 269 -12.70 -14.24 4.42
CA TRP A 269 -14.14 -14.17 4.18
C TRP A 269 -14.92 -15.20 5.02
N ALA A 270 -14.36 -16.40 5.22
CA ALA A 270 -14.95 -17.44 6.06
C ALA A 270 -14.79 -17.18 7.58
N GLY A 271 -14.21 -16.05 8.00
CA GLY A 271 -13.99 -15.71 9.42
C GLY A 271 -12.87 -16.49 10.10
N LEU A 272 -12.09 -17.29 9.36
CA LEU A 272 -11.06 -18.17 9.92
C LEU A 272 -9.81 -17.41 10.38
N LEU A 273 -9.60 -16.17 9.92
CA LEU A 273 -8.44 -15.36 10.31
C LEU A 273 -8.62 -14.65 11.65
N GLY A 274 -9.84 -14.47 12.16
CA GLY A 274 -10.11 -13.81 13.43
C GLY A 274 -9.33 -14.41 14.60
N PRO A 275 -9.46 -15.73 14.86
CA PRO A 275 -8.69 -16.39 15.92
C PRO A 275 -7.17 -16.33 15.70
N VAL A 276 -6.71 -16.41 14.45
CA VAL A 276 -5.28 -16.40 14.11
C VAL A 276 -4.68 -15.03 14.44
N VAL A 277 -5.34 -13.95 14.00
CA VAL A 277 -4.89 -12.57 14.21
C VAL A 277 -4.93 -12.19 15.70
N ALA A 278 -5.86 -12.75 16.46
CA ALA A 278 -5.99 -12.51 17.91
C ALA A 278 -4.92 -13.20 18.76
N HIS A 279 -4.40 -14.36 18.34
CA HIS A 279 -3.54 -15.19 19.19
C HIS A 279 -2.11 -15.37 18.68
N VAL A 280 -1.87 -15.19 17.38
CA VAL A 280 -0.55 -15.41 16.78
C VAL A 280 0.16 -14.06 16.58
N PRO A 281 1.27 -13.79 17.28
CA PRO A 281 2.06 -12.58 17.05
C PRO A 281 2.52 -12.48 15.59
N GLY A 282 2.38 -11.29 15.00
CA GLY A 282 2.67 -11.00 13.60
C GLY A 282 1.52 -11.31 12.64
N ALA A 283 0.49 -12.04 13.08
CA ALA A 283 -0.64 -12.38 12.22
C ALA A 283 -1.57 -11.20 11.90
N GLY A 284 -1.41 -10.04 12.56
CA GLY A 284 -2.05 -8.78 12.18
C GLY A 284 -1.83 -8.39 10.71
N LEU A 285 -0.76 -8.87 10.08
CA LEU A 285 -0.55 -8.72 8.63
C LEU A 285 -1.63 -9.42 7.77
N LEU A 286 -2.28 -10.46 8.30
CA LEU A 286 -3.34 -11.22 7.63
C LEU A 286 -4.74 -10.63 7.88
N ARG A 287 -4.86 -9.63 8.76
CA ARG A 287 -6.13 -9.00 9.17
C ARG A 287 -6.98 -8.53 7.98
N ASP A 288 -6.37 -7.84 7.04
CA ASP A 288 -6.93 -7.54 5.72
C ASP A 288 -6.54 -8.68 4.79
N GLY A 289 -7.42 -9.67 4.64
CA GLY A 289 -7.15 -10.88 3.86
C GLY A 289 -7.19 -10.64 2.36
N GLN A 290 -8.04 -9.70 1.90
CA GLN A 290 -8.24 -9.41 0.48
C GLN A 290 -6.95 -8.91 -0.17
N LYS A 291 -6.13 -8.14 0.56
CA LYS A 291 -4.88 -7.60 0.01
C LYS A 291 -3.88 -8.68 -0.45
N TRP A 292 -4.01 -9.92 0.02
CA TRP A 292 -3.14 -11.03 -0.40
C TRP A 292 -3.45 -11.56 -1.81
N LEU A 293 -4.55 -11.12 -2.43
CA LEU A 293 -4.79 -11.30 -3.87
C LEU A 293 -3.69 -10.67 -4.74
N ILE A 294 -2.86 -9.79 -4.18
CA ILE A 294 -1.65 -9.27 -4.81
C ILE A 294 -0.72 -10.39 -5.37
N LEU A 295 -0.70 -11.56 -4.71
CA LEU A 295 0.11 -12.72 -5.12
C LEU A 295 -0.37 -13.35 -6.44
N THR A 296 -1.61 -13.07 -6.84
CA THR A 296 -2.20 -13.60 -8.08
C THR A 296 -1.74 -12.81 -9.32
N ILE A 297 -1.36 -11.54 -9.14
CA ILE A 297 -1.12 -10.59 -10.24
C ILE A 297 -0.06 -11.11 -11.23
N PRO A 298 1.13 -11.59 -10.82
CA PRO A 298 2.11 -12.12 -11.78
C PRO A 298 1.60 -13.30 -12.60
N ALA A 299 0.77 -14.17 -12.02
CA ALA A 299 0.18 -15.31 -12.71
C ALA A 299 -0.84 -14.84 -13.76
N LEU A 300 -1.70 -13.89 -13.40
CA LEU A 300 -2.74 -13.33 -14.28
C LEU A 300 -2.15 -12.56 -15.47
N VAL A 301 -1.11 -11.75 -15.23
CA VAL A 301 -0.40 -11.04 -16.30
C VAL A 301 0.28 -12.03 -17.26
N THR A 302 0.92 -13.07 -16.71
CA THR A 302 1.55 -14.14 -17.52
C THR A 302 0.50 -14.90 -18.34
N ALA A 303 -0.64 -15.24 -17.74
CA ALA A 303 -1.75 -15.91 -18.40
C ALA A 303 -2.30 -15.06 -19.57
N ALA A 304 -2.52 -13.76 -19.34
CA ALA A 304 -3.00 -12.82 -20.36
C ALA A 304 -2.05 -12.77 -21.56
N GLY A 305 -0.74 -12.70 -21.31
CA GLY A 305 0.30 -12.68 -22.33
C GLY A 305 0.38 -13.94 -23.21
N ALA A 306 -0.08 -15.07 -22.66
CA ALA A 306 -0.05 -16.38 -23.30
C ALA A 306 -1.35 -16.74 -24.05
N LEU A 307 -2.38 -15.91 -24.00
CA LEU A 307 -3.65 -16.16 -24.70
C LEU A 307 -3.49 -16.11 -26.23
N SER A 308 -4.37 -16.83 -26.93
CA SER A 308 -4.51 -16.68 -28.39
C SER A 308 -5.03 -15.28 -28.73
N PRO A 309 -4.72 -14.71 -29.91
CA PRO A 309 -5.03 -13.31 -30.23
C PRO A 309 -6.49 -12.88 -29.96
N ARG A 310 -7.48 -13.72 -30.33
CA ARG A 310 -8.91 -13.43 -30.09
C ARG A 310 -9.25 -13.39 -28.59
N ARG A 311 -8.72 -14.34 -27.81
CA ARG A 311 -8.93 -14.40 -26.36
C ARG A 311 -8.18 -13.27 -25.64
N ALA A 312 -7.00 -12.92 -26.12
CA ALA A 312 -6.23 -11.80 -25.60
C ALA A 312 -6.96 -10.47 -25.80
N LEU A 313 -7.54 -10.23 -26.98
CA LEU A 313 -8.38 -9.06 -27.21
C LEU A 313 -9.59 -9.01 -26.27
N ALA A 314 -10.28 -10.14 -26.10
CA ALA A 314 -11.39 -10.25 -25.14
C ALA A 314 -10.93 -9.98 -23.70
N ALA A 315 -9.78 -10.52 -23.28
CA ALA A 315 -9.21 -10.29 -21.96
C ALA A 315 -8.85 -8.81 -21.74
N ALA A 316 -8.19 -8.16 -22.70
CA ALA A 316 -7.91 -6.72 -22.62
C ALA A 316 -9.20 -5.90 -22.49
N THR A 317 -10.23 -6.26 -23.27
CA THR A 317 -11.53 -5.59 -23.25
C THR A 317 -12.23 -5.78 -21.90
N PHE A 318 -12.29 -7.00 -21.38
CA PHE A 318 -12.88 -7.28 -20.07
C PHE A 318 -12.10 -6.65 -18.92
N ALA A 319 -10.77 -6.55 -19.03
CA ALA A 319 -9.94 -5.87 -18.04
C ALA A 319 -10.23 -4.36 -17.98
N LEU A 320 -10.49 -3.70 -19.11
CA LEU A 320 -10.94 -2.31 -19.14
C LEU A 320 -12.38 -2.18 -18.63
N LEU A 321 -13.28 -3.05 -19.11
CA LEU A 321 -14.70 -3.02 -18.76
C LEU A 321 -14.99 -3.41 -17.31
N GLN A 322 -14.13 -4.11 -16.58
CA GLN A 322 -14.43 -4.39 -15.17
C GLN A 322 -14.31 -3.16 -14.26
N VAL A 323 -13.71 -2.06 -14.75
CA VAL A 323 -13.64 -0.77 -14.06
C VAL A 323 -13.39 0.36 -15.09
N PRO A 324 -14.38 0.67 -15.96
CA PRO A 324 -14.20 1.63 -17.07
C PRO A 324 -14.07 3.08 -16.57
N ASP A 325 -14.61 3.38 -15.40
CA ASP A 325 -14.55 4.67 -14.72
C ASP A 325 -13.26 4.88 -13.92
N ALA A 326 -12.29 3.95 -13.96
CA ALA A 326 -11.03 4.06 -13.22
C ALA A 326 -10.37 5.45 -13.33
N PRO A 327 -10.22 6.05 -14.55
CA PRO A 327 -9.57 7.36 -14.70
C PRO A 327 -10.33 8.49 -14.03
N VAL A 328 -11.66 8.37 -13.97
CA VAL A 328 -12.53 9.35 -13.31
C VAL A 328 -12.48 9.13 -11.80
N ALA A 329 -12.53 7.88 -11.33
CA ALA A 329 -12.49 7.55 -9.92
C ALA A 329 -11.20 8.03 -9.26
N VAL A 330 -10.04 7.84 -9.92
CA VAL A 330 -8.75 8.31 -9.38
C VAL A 330 -8.63 9.84 -9.33
N ALA A 331 -9.59 10.62 -9.85
CA ALA A 331 -9.65 12.06 -9.61
C ALA A 331 -9.64 12.41 -8.11
N ALA A 332 -10.14 11.53 -7.24
CA ALA A 332 -10.05 11.70 -5.79
C ALA A 332 -8.60 11.79 -5.25
N LEU A 333 -7.60 11.42 -6.06
CA LEU A 333 -6.18 11.54 -5.74
C LEU A 333 -5.54 12.83 -6.26
N THR A 334 -6.32 13.77 -6.80
CA THR A 334 -5.75 15.06 -7.20
C THR A 334 -5.11 15.74 -5.98
N PRO A 335 -3.97 16.40 -6.16
CA PRO A 335 -3.30 17.08 -5.06
C PRO A 335 -4.21 18.11 -4.38
N THR A 336 -4.03 18.28 -3.09
CA THR A 336 -4.75 19.23 -2.24
C THR A 336 -3.77 19.99 -1.34
N THR A 337 -4.30 20.81 -0.44
CA THR A 337 -3.56 21.54 0.60
C THR A 337 -3.79 20.88 1.95
N VAL A 338 -2.73 20.74 2.74
CA VAL A 338 -2.80 20.12 4.07
C VAL A 338 -2.26 21.10 5.10
N GLU A 339 -3.09 21.46 6.08
CA GLU A 339 -2.66 22.28 7.20
C GLU A 339 -1.96 21.41 8.26
N ILE A 340 -0.72 21.79 8.59
CA ILE A 340 0.09 21.09 9.58
C ILE A 340 0.16 21.97 10.82
N PRO A 341 -0.13 21.43 12.02
CA PRO A 341 -0.04 22.20 13.25
C PRO A 341 1.36 22.76 13.46
N ALA A 342 1.47 24.09 13.57
CA ALA A 342 2.72 24.79 13.82
C ALA A 342 3.11 24.70 15.30
N ILE A 343 3.75 23.60 15.70
CA ILE A 343 4.18 23.36 17.08
C ILE A 343 5.71 23.46 17.18
N ASN A 344 6.21 24.29 18.10
CA ASN A 344 7.64 24.33 18.38
C ASN A 344 8.05 23.20 19.34
N HIS A 345 8.24 22.00 18.79
CA HIS A 345 8.50 20.80 19.57
C HIS A 345 9.99 20.53 19.86
N HIS A 346 10.93 21.13 19.12
CA HIS A 346 12.38 20.91 19.28
C HIS A 346 12.80 19.42 19.33
N GLY A 347 12.11 18.56 18.57
CA GLY A 347 12.36 17.10 18.55
C GLY A 347 11.75 16.32 19.72
N ARG A 348 11.02 16.98 20.62
CA ARG A 348 10.29 16.34 21.73
C ARG A 348 8.98 15.71 21.26
N ASP A 349 8.50 14.74 22.03
CA ASP A 349 7.21 14.09 21.78
C ASP A 349 6.06 15.05 22.13
N VAL A 350 5.08 15.14 21.23
CA VAL A 350 3.92 16.03 21.32
C VAL A 350 2.67 15.24 21.65
N LEU A 351 1.93 15.65 22.68
CA LEU A 351 0.61 15.13 23.02
C LEU A 351 -0.45 16.15 22.65
N PHE A 352 -1.50 15.71 21.96
CA PHE A 352 -2.68 16.53 21.69
C PHE A 352 -3.85 16.06 22.55
N GLU A 353 -4.44 16.97 23.32
CA GLU A 353 -5.57 16.68 24.21
C GLU A 353 -6.82 16.26 23.41
N SER A 354 -7.11 16.94 22.31
CA SER A 354 -8.38 16.77 21.56
C SER A 354 -8.17 16.75 20.04
N ARG A 355 -7.19 15.97 19.55
CA ARG A 355 -6.94 15.78 18.11
C ARG A 355 -7.31 14.37 17.64
N PRO A 356 -8.17 14.22 16.62
CA PRO A 356 -8.57 12.91 16.13
C PRO A 356 -7.47 12.23 15.31
N THR A 357 -7.52 10.90 15.19
CA THR A 357 -6.62 10.12 14.33
C THR A 357 -6.93 10.29 12.84
N LEU A 358 -8.18 10.59 12.52
CA LEU A 358 -8.68 10.92 11.19
C LEU A 358 -9.26 12.33 11.19
N THR A 359 -8.92 13.12 10.20
CA THR A 359 -9.48 14.44 9.92
C THR A 359 -10.24 14.42 8.58
N LEU A 360 -11.00 15.48 8.30
CA LEU A 360 -11.62 15.68 7.00
C LEU A 360 -10.76 16.64 6.17
N ILE A 361 -10.40 16.23 4.96
CA ILE A 361 -9.73 17.04 3.94
C ILE A 361 -10.54 16.88 2.66
N ASP A 362 -11.01 17.98 2.09
CA ASP A 362 -11.94 17.99 0.96
C ASP A 362 -13.15 17.04 1.16
N ASP A 363 -13.73 17.06 2.36
CA ASP A 363 -14.83 16.17 2.80
C ASP A 363 -14.50 14.66 2.80
N HIS A 364 -13.23 14.28 2.63
CA HIS A 364 -12.78 12.90 2.71
C HIS A 364 -12.10 12.62 4.06
N PRO A 365 -12.51 11.54 4.77
CA PRO A 365 -11.76 11.05 5.93
C PRO A 365 -10.32 10.72 5.51
N THR A 366 -9.35 11.31 6.21
CA THR A 366 -7.92 11.18 5.91
C THR A 366 -7.13 11.13 7.20
N VAL A 367 -6.05 10.34 7.23
CA VAL A 367 -5.14 10.28 8.38
C VAL A 367 -4.59 11.66 8.74
N ASP A 368 -4.47 11.93 10.04
CA ASP A 368 -3.95 13.20 10.54
C ASP A 368 -2.50 13.45 10.06
N PRO A 369 -2.15 14.66 9.57
CA PRO A 369 -0.78 14.96 9.12
C PRO A 369 0.25 15.09 10.25
N ALA A 370 -0.16 15.36 11.50
CA ALA A 370 0.79 15.70 12.57
C ALA A 370 1.82 14.58 12.86
N PRO A 371 1.45 13.28 12.94
CA PRO A 371 2.42 12.19 13.14
C PRO A 371 3.42 12.01 11.99
N LYS A 372 3.14 12.60 10.82
CA LYS A 372 4.04 12.58 9.66
C LYS A 372 5.04 13.74 9.68
N ALA A 373 4.73 14.82 10.39
CA ALA A 373 5.56 16.02 10.51
C ALA A 373 6.39 16.05 11.81
N MET A 374 5.96 15.35 12.87
CA MET A 374 6.63 15.36 14.17
C MET A 374 6.35 14.09 14.99
N ASN A 375 7.12 13.88 16.07
CA ASN A 375 6.86 12.81 17.02
C ASN A 375 5.59 13.14 17.82
N VAL A 376 4.52 12.40 17.56
CA VAL A 376 3.25 12.53 18.29
C VAL A 376 3.07 11.30 19.17
N VAL A 377 2.53 11.49 20.38
CA VAL A 377 2.01 10.38 21.18
C VAL A 377 0.70 9.94 20.54
N GLU A 378 0.73 8.82 19.82
CA GLU A 378 -0.37 8.44 18.92
C GLU A 378 -1.42 7.60 19.64
N SER A 379 -2.69 7.99 19.50
CA SER A 379 -3.81 7.12 19.88
C SER A 379 -3.84 5.88 18.98
N GLY A 380 -3.79 6.06 17.66
CA GLY A 380 -3.96 4.99 16.69
C GLY A 380 -5.34 4.32 16.70
N ALA A 381 -6.28 4.85 17.50
CA ALA A 381 -7.62 4.32 17.57
C ALA A 381 -8.33 4.41 16.22
N LEU A 382 -9.02 3.33 15.87
CA LEU A 382 -9.81 3.22 14.66
C LEU A 382 -11.17 2.64 14.98
N THR A 383 -12.21 3.36 14.56
CA THR A 383 -13.60 2.91 14.62
C THR A 383 -14.15 2.82 13.21
N VAL A 384 -14.78 1.70 12.87
CA VAL A 384 -15.43 1.48 11.57
C VAL A 384 -16.89 1.13 11.84
N ASP A 385 -17.82 1.90 11.26
CA ASP A 385 -19.26 1.69 11.42
C ASP A 385 -19.71 1.58 12.90
N GLY A 386 -19.07 2.37 13.79
CA GLY A 386 -19.33 2.37 15.23
C GLY A 386 -18.64 1.27 16.04
N VAL A 387 -17.92 0.35 15.39
CA VAL A 387 -17.17 -0.73 16.03
C VAL A 387 -15.70 -0.33 16.22
N VAL A 388 -15.20 -0.39 17.46
CA VAL A 388 -13.78 -0.15 17.75
C VAL A 388 -12.96 -1.32 17.22
N VAL A 389 -12.16 -1.05 16.20
CA VAL A 389 -11.33 -2.02 15.48
C VAL A 389 -9.94 -2.09 16.13
N ASP A 390 -9.33 -0.92 16.27
CA ASP A 390 -8.03 -0.73 16.92
C ASP A 390 -8.27 0.16 18.15
N PRO A 391 -8.01 -0.32 19.38
CA PRO A 391 -8.12 0.51 20.58
C PRO A 391 -6.99 1.54 20.64
N PRO A 392 -7.16 2.64 21.41
CA PRO A 392 -6.09 3.60 21.65
C PRO A 392 -4.84 2.94 22.26
N SER A 393 -3.65 3.47 21.93
CA SER A 393 -2.39 2.96 22.47
C SER A 393 -2.31 3.15 23.99
N PRO A 394 -1.69 2.21 24.74
CA PRO A 394 -1.58 2.32 26.20
C PRO A 394 -0.87 3.60 26.66
N ARG A 395 0.16 4.04 25.92
CA ARG A 395 0.89 5.28 26.23
C ARG A 395 0.00 6.50 26.06
N TRP A 396 -0.79 6.56 24.99
CA TRP A 396 -1.74 7.66 24.79
C TRP A 396 -2.82 7.68 25.88
N ILE A 397 -3.36 6.52 26.28
CA ILE A 397 -4.34 6.45 27.37
C ILE A 397 -3.75 6.97 28.69
N ALA A 398 -2.54 6.53 29.04
CA ALA A 398 -1.85 6.98 30.26
C ALA A 398 -1.58 8.49 30.22
N ALA A 399 -1.14 9.00 29.08
CA ALA A 399 -0.87 10.42 28.87
C ALA A 399 -2.14 11.28 28.97
N GLN A 400 -3.25 10.84 28.38
CA GLN A 400 -4.53 11.55 28.48
C GLN A 400 -5.09 11.54 29.90
N ALA A 401 -4.89 10.46 30.66
CA ALA A 401 -5.30 10.39 32.07
C ALA A 401 -4.46 11.34 32.95
N ALA A 402 -3.21 11.60 32.58
CA ALA A 402 -2.28 12.49 33.27
C ALA A 402 -2.20 13.90 32.62
N ILE A 403 -3.17 14.30 31.79
CA ILE A 403 -3.05 15.50 30.94
C ILE A 403 -2.77 16.79 31.74
N ASP A 404 -3.23 16.85 33.00
CA ASP A 404 -3.04 17.98 33.93
C ASP A 404 -1.84 17.82 34.87
N ASP A 405 -1.18 16.67 34.88
CA ASP A 405 -0.01 16.38 35.70
C ASP A 405 1.27 16.50 34.86
N THR A 406 1.89 17.67 34.92
CA THR A 406 3.07 18.01 34.12
C THR A 406 4.28 17.14 34.49
N ASP A 407 4.42 16.77 35.76
CA ASP A 407 5.52 15.94 36.24
C ASP A 407 5.36 14.49 35.76
N ALA A 408 4.13 13.95 35.81
CA ALA A 408 3.85 12.62 35.25
C ALA A 408 4.09 12.56 33.74
N LEU A 409 3.69 13.60 32.99
CA LEU A 409 3.95 13.68 31.55
C LEU A 409 5.45 13.82 31.23
N HIS A 410 6.20 14.53 32.08
CA HIS A 410 7.65 14.61 32.00
C HIS A 410 8.29 13.24 32.15
N GLU A 411 7.89 12.47 33.17
CA GLU A 411 8.38 11.10 33.40
C GLU A 411 8.05 10.15 32.24
N MET A 412 6.92 10.38 31.54
CA MET A 412 6.56 9.65 30.32
C MET A 412 7.33 10.12 29.05
N GLY A 413 8.22 11.11 29.19
CA GLY A 413 9.02 11.66 28.09
C GLY A 413 8.23 12.52 27.10
N ILE A 414 7.06 13.05 27.50
CA ILE A 414 6.19 13.87 26.67
C ILE A 414 6.58 15.32 26.92
N GLY A 415 7.21 15.98 25.95
CA GLY A 415 7.80 17.32 26.15
C GLY A 415 6.86 18.49 25.89
N VAL A 416 5.84 18.28 25.06
CA VAL A 416 4.91 19.33 24.65
C VAL A 416 3.48 18.81 24.69
N VAL A 417 2.57 19.56 25.32
CA VAL A 417 1.14 19.28 25.36
C VAL A 417 0.39 20.40 24.67
N VAL A 418 -0.43 20.05 23.69
CA VAL A 418 -1.32 20.99 23.00
C VAL A 418 -2.74 20.77 23.52
N ARG A 419 -3.24 21.78 24.23
CA ARG A 419 -4.58 21.79 24.82
C ARG A 419 -5.65 22.11 23.77
N SER A 420 -6.88 21.74 24.09
CA SER A 420 -8.08 21.97 23.28
C SER A 420 -8.37 23.45 23.01
N ASP A 421 -7.95 24.34 23.92
CA ASP A 421 -8.03 25.81 23.78
C ASP A 421 -6.87 26.42 22.95
N GLY A 422 -5.97 25.58 22.42
CA GLY A 422 -4.80 25.99 21.65
C GLY A 422 -3.58 26.35 22.49
N ARG A 423 -3.68 26.31 23.83
CA ARG A 423 -2.54 26.55 24.71
C ARG A 423 -1.51 25.44 24.58
N VAL A 424 -0.24 25.82 24.47
CA VAL A 424 0.89 24.90 24.46
C VAL A 424 1.54 24.91 25.85
N VAL A 425 1.64 23.73 26.47
CA VAL A 425 2.28 23.53 27.77
C VAL A 425 3.58 22.77 27.57
N ASP A 426 4.66 23.26 28.17
CA ASP A 426 5.99 22.64 28.13
C ASP A 426 6.24 21.90 29.45
N THR A 427 6.47 20.58 29.36
CA THR A 427 6.71 19.73 30.53
C THR A 427 8.19 19.64 30.91
N GLN A 428 9.06 20.32 30.16
CA GLN A 428 10.53 20.24 30.27
C GLN A 428 11.11 18.85 29.96
N ALA A 429 10.32 17.88 29.46
CA ALA A 429 10.87 16.59 29.05
C ALA A 429 11.86 16.80 27.88
N PRO A 430 13.03 16.13 27.88
CA PRO A 430 14.02 16.30 26.83
C PRO A 430 13.57 15.70 25.50
N ALA A 431 14.24 16.10 24.42
CA ALA A 431 14.00 15.50 23.10
C ALA A 431 14.34 14.00 23.12
N ASN A 432 13.50 13.20 22.47
CA ASN A 432 13.72 11.76 22.37
C ASN A 432 14.49 11.47 21.07
N PRO A 433 15.75 11.02 21.15
CA PRO A 433 16.54 10.78 19.96
C PRO A 433 15.94 9.67 19.10
N LEU A 434 16.25 9.74 17.80
CA LEU A 434 15.89 8.67 16.87
C LEU A 434 16.55 7.34 17.29
N PRO A 435 15.83 6.21 17.18
CA PRO A 435 16.33 4.91 17.60
C PRO A 435 17.55 4.49 16.75
N PRO A 436 18.73 4.24 17.34
CA PRO A 436 19.92 3.83 16.56
C PRO A 436 19.69 2.55 15.74
N ALA A 437 18.94 1.59 16.29
CA ALA A 437 18.58 0.36 15.58
C ALA A 437 17.69 0.65 14.36
N GLY A 438 16.68 1.51 14.50
CA GLY A 438 15.81 1.93 13.40
C GLY A 438 16.60 2.64 12.29
N ILE A 439 17.51 3.55 12.65
CA ILE A 439 18.40 4.22 11.69
C ILE A 439 19.27 3.20 10.95
N ALA A 440 19.90 2.26 11.67
CA ALA A 440 20.77 1.26 11.06
C ALA A 440 20.01 0.35 10.09
N LEU A 441 18.82 -0.11 10.46
CA LEU A 441 17.96 -0.94 9.60
C LEU A 441 17.49 -0.18 8.36
N PHE A 442 17.11 1.09 8.52
CA PHE A 442 16.72 1.94 7.41
C PHE A 442 17.91 2.22 6.47
N ALA A 443 19.11 2.44 7.00
CA ALA A 443 20.33 2.58 6.20
C ALA A 443 20.67 1.29 5.43
N LEU A 444 20.50 0.13 6.04
CA LEU A 444 20.65 -1.17 5.36
C LEU A 444 19.62 -1.32 4.22
N TRP A 445 18.38 -0.89 4.45
CA TRP A 445 17.36 -0.87 3.42
C TRP A 445 17.72 0.06 2.25
N LEU A 446 18.24 1.27 2.53
CA LEU A 446 18.72 2.21 1.52
C LEU A 446 19.91 1.67 0.71
N ALA A 447 20.72 0.79 1.31
CA ALA A 447 21.88 0.18 0.65
C ALA A 447 21.51 -0.97 -0.30
N VAL A 448 20.28 -1.48 -0.27
CA VAL A 448 19.84 -2.63 -1.10
C VAL A 448 20.18 -2.45 -2.58
N PRO A 449 19.91 -1.32 -3.26
CA PRO A 449 20.28 -1.13 -4.67
C PRO A 449 21.76 -1.37 -4.97
N ALA A 450 22.66 -1.01 -4.06
CA ALA A 450 24.10 -1.19 -4.23
C ALA A 450 24.52 -2.67 -4.18
N THR A 451 23.71 -3.52 -3.54
CA THR A 451 23.91 -4.98 -3.48
C THR A 451 23.47 -5.70 -4.75
N LEU A 452 22.67 -5.05 -5.61
CA LEU A 452 22.17 -5.58 -6.89
C LEU A 452 23.26 -5.54 -7.97
N ARG A 453 24.43 -6.13 -7.72
CA ARG A 453 25.50 -6.23 -8.71
C ARG A 453 25.16 -7.28 -9.76
N ARG A 454 25.55 -7.03 -11.02
CA ARG A 454 25.34 -7.98 -12.13
C ARG A 454 25.93 -9.35 -11.75
N PRO A 455 25.24 -10.47 -12.06
CA PRO A 455 25.93 -11.76 -12.08
C PRO A 455 27.12 -11.62 -13.04
N ARG A 456 28.30 -12.03 -12.56
CA ARG A 456 29.52 -12.11 -13.37
C ARG A 456 29.36 -13.16 -14.46
#